data_AF-A0A7S0SLJ7-F1
#
_entry.id   AF-A0A7S0SLJ7-F1
#
_cell.length_a   1.000
_cell.length_b   1.000
_cell.length_c   1.000
_cell.angle_alpha   90.00
_cell.angle_beta   90.00
_cell.angle_gamma   90.00
#
_symmetry.space_group_name_H-M   'P 1'
#
loop_
_entity.id
_entity.type
_entity.pdbx_description
1 polymer ?
#
loop_
_entity_poly.entity_id
_entity_poly.type
_entity_poly.pdbx_seq_one_letter_code
_entity_poly.pdbx_strand_id
1 'polypeptide(L)'
;MPPKADPGGTDGEGPDPAMEEEKELVERELVISHLSTRLAKYQTRGRALAELNVELIDELETQKVNLKDINSYLTSELQAKELATGEMESRVEALAQALDHLRDEGQTRLRGVADQAQAQQSELRANLASYEREVQELDAFSARRDALDTSLSEKEALLEQQRTAHAERLEAISRKSATEKDRLKKELAQRIKDTKANMKAMTDAQLETTTKRTIVENEQMGSELVYQARQTEKLLDRNDHLAGEHHRMGGELGEAREAEQELAKRNHVYQKTIRTLSAKLGQQEEAVAHDRAAMARGDSELRVLTQRLEAVRRERDALASECDAAAAERDEAAAEVNAGSTARADCARFLEACAWDIDERMRAARVAHENTTEVDILLQPGRLEELSLAQRRRALDYLLNKVSGGKGTGGLTHTRLQQQEQGASPGRAVESGTGKVLVRPLGGGG
;
A
#
# COMPACT_ATOMS: atom_id res chain seq x y z
N MET A 1 73.88 186.34 -158.89
CA MET A 1 74.66 186.96 -159.99
C MET A 1 74.09 188.35 -160.26
N PRO A 2 74.91 189.31 -160.74
CA PRO A 2 74.47 190.58 -161.36
C PRO A 2 73.87 190.28 -162.78
N PRO A 3 73.43 191.25 -163.65
CA PRO A 3 73.88 192.66 -163.71
C PRO A 3 72.96 193.78 -164.29
N LYS A 4 73.46 195.04 -164.17
CA LYS A 4 73.30 196.26 -165.04
C LYS A 4 71.87 196.84 -165.26
N ALA A 5 71.58 198.15 -165.22
CA ALA A 5 72.28 199.45 -165.44
C ALA A 5 71.99 200.11 -166.83
N ASP A 6 71.32 201.28 -166.80
CA ASP A 6 71.69 202.63 -167.32
C ASP A 6 72.40 202.82 -168.69
N PRO A 7 72.39 204.03 -169.34
CA PRO A 7 71.70 205.31 -169.02
C PRO A 7 71.03 206.08 -170.22
N GLY A 8 70.43 207.25 -169.93
CA GLY A 8 70.36 208.45 -170.81
C GLY A 8 69.08 208.66 -171.66
N GLY A 9 68.61 209.90 -171.94
CA GLY A 9 69.11 211.25 -171.57
C GLY A 9 68.23 212.40 -172.14
N THR A 10 68.76 213.64 -172.17
CA THR A 10 68.24 214.91 -172.76
C THR A 10 67.06 215.66 -172.10
N ASP A 11 67.39 216.49 -171.10
CA ASP A 11 67.21 217.97 -171.04
C ASP A 11 65.94 218.66 -171.60
N GLY A 12 65.30 219.53 -170.79
CA GLY A 12 64.36 220.56 -171.26
C GLY A 12 63.42 221.18 -170.21
N GLU A 13 63.83 222.28 -169.56
CA GLU A 13 63.03 223.36 -168.91
C GLU A 13 61.95 222.99 -167.84
N GLY A 14 61.98 223.66 -166.67
CA GLY A 14 60.98 223.52 -165.58
C GLY A 14 60.11 224.79 -165.41
N PRO A 15 59.57 225.13 -164.20
CA PRO A 15 59.58 224.42 -162.91
C PRO A 15 58.20 224.37 -162.17
N ASP A 16 58.05 223.54 -161.12
CA ASP A 16 57.00 223.71 -160.08
C ASP A 16 57.39 223.02 -158.74
N PRO A 17 57.51 223.74 -157.60
CA PRO A 17 57.83 223.14 -156.30
C PRO A 17 56.64 222.46 -155.57
N ALA A 18 55.40 222.57 -156.05
CA ALA A 18 54.23 222.06 -155.31
C ALA A 18 54.15 220.51 -155.23
N MET A 19 54.73 219.80 -156.22
CA MET A 19 54.56 218.34 -156.38
C MET A 19 55.52 217.45 -155.56
N GLU A 20 56.33 218.01 -154.66
CA GLU A 20 57.21 217.23 -153.77
C GLU A 20 56.60 217.07 -152.37
N GLU A 21 55.95 218.10 -151.82
CA GLU A 21 55.31 218.02 -150.50
C GLU A 21 54.12 217.02 -150.47
N GLU A 22 53.35 216.92 -151.56
CA GLU A 22 52.26 215.92 -151.67
C GLU A 22 52.78 214.47 -151.58
N LYS A 23 53.97 214.18 -152.09
CA LYS A 23 54.52 212.81 -152.10
C LYS A 23 54.91 212.35 -150.70
N GLU A 24 55.59 213.21 -149.93
CA GLU A 24 55.89 212.91 -148.52
C GLU A 24 54.62 212.73 -147.68
N LEU A 25 53.56 213.49 -147.96
CA LEU A 25 52.26 213.32 -147.30
C LEU A 25 51.65 211.94 -147.59
N VAL A 26 51.58 211.54 -148.87
CA VAL A 26 51.08 210.23 -149.29
C VAL A 26 51.90 209.07 -148.70
N GLU A 27 53.24 209.19 -148.63
CA GLU A 27 54.08 208.16 -147.99
C GLU A 27 53.82 208.05 -146.48
N ARG A 28 53.67 209.17 -145.78
CA ARG A 28 53.32 209.19 -144.34
C ARG A 28 51.93 208.59 -144.10
N GLU A 29 50.95 208.90 -144.95
CA GLU A 29 49.62 208.28 -144.89
C GLU A 29 49.64 206.78 -145.17
N LEU A 30 50.47 206.31 -146.11
CA LEU A 30 50.70 204.88 -146.37
C LEU A 30 51.31 204.16 -145.16
N VAL A 31 52.29 204.78 -144.48
CA VAL A 31 52.89 204.23 -143.25
C VAL A 31 51.87 204.22 -142.10
N ILE A 32 51.10 205.30 -141.92
CA ILE A 32 50.01 205.36 -140.92
C ILE A 32 48.95 204.31 -141.21
N SER A 33 48.54 204.14 -142.48
CA SER A 33 47.58 203.11 -142.92
C SER A 33 48.09 201.69 -142.65
N HIS A 34 49.37 201.42 -142.95
CA HIS A 34 50.00 200.12 -142.67
C HIS A 34 50.08 199.84 -141.15
N LEU A 35 50.51 200.82 -140.36
CA LEU A 35 50.58 200.70 -138.90
C LEU A 35 49.19 200.56 -138.27
N SER A 36 48.19 201.31 -138.76
CA SER A 36 46.80 201.19 -138.33
C SER A 36 46.21 199.82 -138.66
N THR A 37 46.47 199.31 -139.87
CA THR A 37 46.08 197.95 -140.29
C THR A 37 46.75 196.88 -139.42
N ARG A 38 48.03 197.06 -139.06
CA ARG A 38 48.79 196.13 -138.23
C ARG A 38 48.36 196.18 -136.75
N LEU A 39 48.07 197.38 -136.24
CA LEU A 39 47.54 197.61 -134.90
C LEU A 39 46.12 197.05 -134.78
N ALA A 40 45.27 197.23 -135.78
CA ALA A 40 43.96 196.58 -135.87
C ALA A 40 44.07 195.05 -135.87
N LYS A 41 45.03 194.46 -136.60
CA LYS A 41 45.31 193.00 -136.55
C LYS A 41 45.81 192.53 -135.18
N TYR A 42 46.57 193.33 -134.44
CA TYR A 42 46.92 193.01 -133.06
C TYR A 42 45.75 193.21 -132.09
N GLN A 43 44.86 194.18 -132.32
CA GLN A 43 43.64 194.37 -131.54
C GLN A 43 42.61 193.25 -131.76
N THR A 44 42.39 192.80 -133.00
CA THR A 44 41.49 191.65 -133.26
C THR A 44 42.07 190.37 -132.69
N ARG A 45 43.38 190.12 -132.82
CA ARG A 45 44.04 188.99 -132.14
C ARG A 45 44.01 189.12 -130.62
N GLY A 46 44.11 190.33 -130.08
CA GLY A 46 44.01 190.61 -128.64
C GLY A 46 42.60 190.35 -128.10
N ARG A 47 41.56 190.72 -128.85
CA ARG A 47 40.16 190.38 -128.56
C ARG A 47 39.93 188.88 -128.61
N ALA A 48 40.31 188.22 -129.71
CA ALA A 48 40.20 186.76 -129.84
C ALA A 48 40.96 185.99 -128.74
N LEU A 49 42.10 186.50 -128.27
CA LEU A 49 42.81 185.94 -127.12
C LEU A 49 42.13 186.25 -125.78
N ALA A 50 41.47 187.39 -125.61
CA ALA A 50 40.70 187.71 -124.42
C ALA A 50 39.41 186.88 -124.34
N GLU A 51 38.69 186.77 -125.46
CA GLU A 51 37.54 185.89 -125.68
C GLU A 51 37.90 184.44 -125.33
N LEU A 52 38.96 183.89 -125.93
CA LEU A 52 39.44 182.53 -125.64
C LEU A 52 39.96 182.34 -124.21
N ASN A 53 40.46 183.38 -123.53
CA ASN A 53 40.79 183.28 -122.11
C ASN A 53 39.53 183.24 -121.23
N VAL A 54 38.46 183.95 -121.59
CA VAL A 54 37.17 183.84 -120.89
C VAL A 54 36.56 182.47 -121.13
N GLU A 55 36.54 181.97 -122.37
CA GLU A 55 36.09 180.61 -122.71
C GLU A 55 36.84 179.54 -121.89
N LEU A 56 38.18 179.62 -121.81
CA LEU A 56 38.99 178.70 -121.00
C LEU A 56 38.77 178.85 -119.48
N ILE A 57 38.43 180.05 -118.99
CA ILE A 57 38.05 180.24 -117.59
C ILE A 57 36.69 179.60 -117.32
N ASP A 58 35.69 179.83 -118.16
CA ASP A 58 34.35 179.26 -118.03
C ASP A 58 34.36 177.73 -118.17
N GLU A 59 35.16 177.17 -119.09
CA GLU A 59 35.44 175.72 -119.17
C GLU A 59 36.08 175.19 -117.88
N LEU A 60 37.05 175.91 -117.32
CA LEU A 60 37.78 175.49 -116.12
C LEU A 60 36.92 175.64 -114.85
N GLU A 61 36.00 176.61 -114.79
CA GLU A 61 35.03 176.75 -113.70
C GLU A 61 33.90 175.73 -113.80
N THR A 62 33.34 175.47 -114.99
CA THR A 62 32.37 174.38 -115.18
C THR A 62 33.01 173.01 -114.90
N GLN A 63 34.25 172.76 -115.30
CA GLN A 63 35.00 171.56 -114.88
C GLN A 63 35.18 171.48 -113.36
N LYS A 64 35.50 172.58 -112.66
CA LYS A 64 35.57 172.61 -111.19
C LYS A 64 34.22 172.32 -110.52
N VAL A 65 33.11 172.81 -111.06
CA VAL A 65 31.76 172.53 -110.56
C VAL A 65 31.43 171.05 -110.79
N ASN A 66 31.57 170.55 -112.02
CA ASN A 66 31.37 169.14 -112.36
C ASN A 66 32.22 168.21 -111.47
N LEU A 67 33.49 168.55 -111.20
CA LEU A 67 34.34 167.77 -110.29
C LEU A 67 33.88 167.83 -108.83
N LYS A 68 33.35 168.96 -108.34
CA LYS A 68 32.75 169.05 -107.00
C LYS A 68 31.49 168.20 -106.90
N ASP A 69 30.65 168.22 -107.92
CA ASP A 69 29.38 167.49 -107.96
C ASP A 69 29.60 165.98 -108.12
N ILE A 70 30.60 165.58 -108.91
CA ILE A 70 31.08 164.18 -108.98
C ILE A 70 31.64 163.74 -107.61
N ASN A 71 32.45 164.57 -106.94
CA ASN A 71 32.99 164.20 -105.61
C ASN A 71 31.91 164.16 -104.52
N SER A 72 30.93 165.08 -104.53
CA SER A 72 29.83 165.06 -103.55
C SER A 72 28.86 163.90 -103.79
N TYR A 73 28.57 163.58 -105.05
CA TYR A 73 27.83 162.36 -105.41
C TYR A 73 28.59 161.10 -104.99
N LEU A 74 29.86 160.95 -105.38
CA LEU A 74 30.67 159.77 -105.00
C LEU A 74 30.83 159.63 -103.48
N THR A 75 30.95 160.74 -102.74
CA THR A 75 31.02 160.70 -101.28
C THR A 75 29.69 160.24 -100.66
N SER A 76 28.55 160.76 -101.14
CA SER A 76 27.24 160.36 -100.62
C SER A 76 26.85 158.93 -101.01
N GLU A 77 27.19 158.50 -102.23
CA GLU A 77 27.03 157.13 -102.74
C GLU A 77 27.94 156.13 -101.99
N LEU A 78 29.16 156.54 -101.62
CA LEU A 78 30.07 155.75 -100.77
C LEU A 78 29.49 155.61 -99.36
N GLN A 79 29.09 156.72 -98.71
CA GLN A 79 28.49 156.69 -97.37
C GLN A 79 27.20 155.88 -97.33
N ALA A 80 26.35 155.96 -98.37
CA ALA A 80 25.16 155.13 -98.49
C ALA A 80 25.51 153.62 -98.60
N LYS A 81 26.60 153.27 -99.28
CA LYS A 81 27.10 151.88 -99.36
C LYS A 81 27.78 151.41 -98.07
N GLU A 82 28.50 152.27 -97.37
CA GLU A 82 29.09 151.98 -96.06
C GLU A 82 27.98 151.68 -95.03
N LEU A 83 26.95 152.53 -94.97
CA LEU A 83 25.77 152.31 -94.13
C LEU A 83 25.02 151.02 -94.51
N ALA A 84 24.75 150.80 -95.80
CA ALA A 84 24.09 149.58 -96.26
C ALA A 84 24.92 148.31 -96.01
N THR A 85 26.25 148.41 -96.06
CA THR A 85 27.16 147.29 -95.74
C THR A 85 27.10 146.98 -94.25
N GLY A 86 27.24 147.99 -93.38
CA GLY A 86 27.13 147.81 -91.92
C GLY A 86 25.76 147.29 -91.46
N GLU A 87 24.67 147.70 -92.13
CA GLU A 87 23.35 147.11 -91.91
C GLU A 87 23.31 145.61 -92.28
N MET A 88 23.93 145.21 -93.39
CA MET A 88 23.96 143.81 -93.82
C MET A 88 24.91 142.96 -92.95
N GLU A 89 26.04 143.50 -92.54
CA GLU A 89 26.96 142.87 -91.58
C GLU A 89 26.27 142.62 -90.24
N SER A 90 25.59 143.63 -89.68
CA SER A 90 24.81 143.49 -88.44
C SER A 90 23.67 142.46 -88.57
N ARG A 91 23.01 142.38 -89.74
CA ARG A 91 22.01 141.32 -90.02
C ARG A 91 22.65 139.94 -90.12
N VAL A 92 23.85 139.81 -90.70
CA VAL A 92 24.60 138.55 -90.76
C VAL A 92 25.03 138.10 -89.37
N GLU A 93 25.52 138.99 -88.51
CA GLU A 93 25.85 138.69 -87.11
C GLU A 93 24.62 138.24 -86.32
N ALA A 94 23.50 138.96 -86.43
CA ALA A 94 22.25 138.59 -85.76
C ALA A 94 21.70 137.24 -86.24
N LEU A 95 21.80 136.94 -87.54
CA LEU A 95 21.41 135.63 -88.09
C LEU A 95 22.37 134.51 -87.65
N ALA A 96 23.67 134.77 -87.54
CA ALA A 96 24.64 133.81 -87.02
C ALA A 96 24.35 133.46 -85.55
N GLN A 97 24.12 134.47 -84.70
CA GLN A 97 23.73 134.28 -83.30
C GLN A 97 22.41 133.49 -83.18
N ALA A 98 21.41 133.80 -84.01
CA ALA A 98 20.15 133.07 -84.04
C ALA A 98 20.32 131.61 -84.50
N LEU A 99 21.22 131.33 -85.44
CA LEU A 99 21.54 129.97 -85.90
C LEU A 99 22.27 129.16 -84.83
N ASP A 100 23.25 129.74 -84.13
CA ASP A 100 23.96 129.05 -83.05
C ASP A 100 23.05 128.83 -81.82
N HIS A 101 22.18 129.78 -81.46
CA HIS A 101 21.15 129.54 -80.45
C HIS A 101 20.18 128.42 -80.85
N LEU A 102 19.69 128.41 -82.08
CA LEU A 102 18.81 127.34 -82.58
C LEU A 102 19.52 125.98 -82.63
N ARG A 103 20.84 125.97 -82.89
CA ARG A 103 21.69 124.78 -82.88
C ARG A 103 21.88 124.24 -81.46
N ASP A 104 22.12 125.10 -80.48
CA ASP A 104 22.28 124.70 -79.07
C ASP A 104 20.94 124.24 -78.48
N GLU A 105 19.83 124.90 -78.81
CA GLU A 105 18.48 124.40 -78.51
C GLU A 105 18.22 123.05 -79.17
N GLY A 106 18.59 122.89 -80.45
CA GLY A 106 18.49 121.62 -81.17
C GLY A 106 19.32 120.51 -80.49
N GLN A 107 20.56 120.79 -80.12
CA GLN A 107 21.46 119.82 -79.50
C GLN A 107 21.03 119.47 -78.06
N THR A 108 20.53 120.42 -77.27
CA THR A 108 20.01 120.16 -75.92
C THR A 108 18.71 119.36 -75.96
N ARG A 109 17.79 119.67 -76.89
CA ARG A 109 16.58 118.85 -77.12
C ARG A 109 16.94 117.43 -77.58
N LEU A 110 17.89 117.27 -78.51
CA LEU A 110 18.35 115.95 -78.97
C LEU A 110 19.02 115.13 -77.86
N ARG A 111 19.85 115.76 -77.01
CA ARG A 111 20.41 115.11 -75.81
C ARG A 111 19.29 114.67 -74.87
N GLY A 112 18.37 115.57 -74.50
CA GLY A 112 17.25 115.24 -73.61
C GLY A 112 16.38 114.08 -74.10
N VAL A 113 16.09 114.00 -75.40
CA VAL A 113 15.36 112.86 -76.00
C VAL A 113 16.21 111.57 -75.99
N ALA A 114 17.51 111.65 -76.26
CA ALA A 114 18.41 110.49 -76.19
C ALA A 114 18.55 109.96 -74.76
N ASP A 115 18.72 110.85 -73.77
CA ASP A 115 18.81 110.52 -72.35
C ASP A 115 17.50 109.89 -71.84
N GLN A 116 16.34 110.42 -72.24
CA GLN A 116 15.03 109.84 -71.94
C GLN A 116 14.85 108.45 -72.57
N ALA A 117 15.21 108.28 -73.84
CA ALA A 117 15.14 106.98 -74.52
C ALA A 117 16.10 105.95 -73.91
N GLN A 118 17.29 106.38 -73.49
CA GLN A 118 18.25 105.53 -72.77
C GLN A 118 17.75 105.14 -71.38
N ALA A 119 17.14 106.07 -70.64
CA ALA A 119 16.51 105.80 -69.35
C ALA A 119 15.38 104.76 -69.49
N GLN A 120 14.43 104.98 -70.40
CA GLN A 120 13.35 104.04 -70.70
C GLN A 120 13.87 102.67 -71.16
N GLN A 121 14.92 102.63 -72.00
CA GLN A 121 15.54 101.38 -72.41
C GLN A 121 16.23 100.66 -71.24
N SER A 122 16.79 101.39 -70.27
CA SER A 122 17.38 100.79 -69.07
C SER A 122 16.32 100.25 -68.09
N GLU A 123 15.20 100.96 -67.93
CA GLU A 123 14.05 100.55 -67.12
C GLU A 123 13.38 99.30 -67.72
N LEU A 124 13.08 99.30 -69.02
CA LEU A 124 12.51 98.14 -69.71
C LEU A 124 13.45 96.93 -69.67
N ARG A 125 14.77 97.11 -69.76
CA ARG A 125 15.74 96.01 -69.55
C ARG A 125 15.75 95.50 -68.11
N ALA A 126 15.63 96.36 -67.11
CA ALA A 126 15.55 95.95 -65.71
C ALA A 126 14.27 95.15 -65.44
N ASN A 127 13.13 95.60 -65.98
CA ASN A 127 11.84 94.93 -65.85
C ASN A 127 11.80 93.58 -66.61
N LEU A 128 12.37 93.51 -67.82
CA LEU A 128 12.55 92.23 -68.52
C LEU A 128 13.41 91.27 -67.69
N ALA A 129 14.53 91.74 -67.13
CA ALA A 129 15.39 90.91 -66.28
C ALA A 129 14.73 90.51 -64.94
N SER A 130 13.75 91.24 -64.40
CA SER A 130 12.96 90.76 -63.25
C SER A 130 11.95 89.69 -63.68
N TYR A 131 11.20 89.91 -64.77
CA TYR A 131 10.27 88.90 -65.29
C TYR A 131 10.97 87.61 -65.73
N GLU A 132 12.17 87.68 -66.32
CA GLU A 132 12.99 86.52 -66.63
C GLU A 132 13.38 85.69 -65.39
N ARG A 133 13.60 86.34 -64.24
CA ARG A 133 13.86 85.66 -62.96
C ARG A 133 12.58 85.06 -62.37
N GLU A 134 11.48 85.81 -62.38
CA GLU A 134 10.17 85.32 -61.92
C GLU A 134 9.73 84.08 -62.72
N VAL A 135 9.94 84.06 -64.04
CA VAL A 135 9.69 82.88 -64.88
C VAL A 135 10.61 81.72 -64.49
N GLN A 136 11.92 81.94 -64.30
CA GLN A 136 12.84 80.89 -63.85
C GLN A 136 12.48 80.31 -62.47
N GLU A 137 11.99 81.14 -61.54
CA GLU A 137 11.50 80.71 -60.23
C GLU A 137 10.19 79.92 -60.35
N LEU A 138 9.28 80.31 -61.24
CA LEU A 138 8.04 79.59 -61.53
C LEU A 138 8.28 78.24 -62.23
N ASP A 139 9.22 78.17 -63.18
CA ASP A 139 9.63 76.93 -63.84
C ASP A 139 10.28 75.97 -62.85
N ALA A 140 11.18 76.46 -61.99
CA ALA A 140 11.79 75.68 -60.92
C ALA A 140 10.75 75.21 -59.88
N PHE A 141 9.74 76.04 -59.58
CA PHE A 141 8.61 75.66 -58.73
C PHE A 141 7.73 74.58 -59.38
N SER A 142 7.41 74.69 -60.67
CA SER A 142 6.65 73.65 -61.40
C SER A 142 7.42 72.33 -61.42
N ALA A 143 8.70 72.34 -61.81
CA ALA A 143 9.53 71.15 -61.81
C ALA A 143 9.61 70.49 -60.42
N ARG A 144 9.64 71.29 -59.34
CA ARG A 144 9.59 70.80 -57.96
C ARG A 144 8.22 70.24 -57.58
N ARG A 145 7.10 70.85 -58.02
CA ARG A 145 5.75 70.30 -57.85
C ARG A 145 5.66 68.94 -58.55
N ASP A 146 6.04 68.87 -59.81
CA ASP A 146 5.90 67.67 -60.63
C ASP A 146 6.76 66.51 -60.08
N ALA A 147 7.94 66.80 -59.53
CA ALA A 147 8.78 65.83 -58.81
C ALA A 147 8.20 65.40 -57.43
N LEU A 148 7.36 66.22 -56.79
CA LEU A 148 6.63 65.84 -55.58
C LEU A 148 5.38 65.02 -55.91
N ASP A 149 4.61 65.41 -56.92
CA ASP A 149 3.37 64.74 -57.34
C ASP A 149 3.66 63.33 -57.88
N THR A 150 4.73 63.16 -58.67
CA THR A 150 5.23 61.82 -59.06
C THR A 150 5.64 61.00 -57.85
N SER A 151 6.43 61.55 -56.93
CA SER A 151 6.86 60.83 -55.73
C SER A 151 5.72 60.57 -54.72
N LEU A 152 4.61 61.30 -54.77
CA LEU A 152 3.37 61.00 -54.05
C LEU A 152 2.65 59.83 -54.72
N SER A 153 2.44 59.90 -56.04
CA SER A 153 1.79 58.84 -56.82
C SER A 153 2.52 57.49 -56.70
N GLU A 154 3.85 57.48 -56.73
CA GLU A 154 4.68 56.28 -56.46
C GLU A 154 4.42 55.70 -55.07
N LYS A 155 4.31 56.55 -54.04
CA LYS A 155 4.06 56.11 -52.66
C LYS A 155 2.62 55.62 -52.46
N GLU A 156 1.65 56.25 -53.11
CA GLU A 156 0.25 55.80 -53.10
C GLU A 156 0.11 54.44 -53.78
N ALA A 157 0.72 54.26 -54.96
CA ALA A 157 0.76 52.98 -55.66
C ALA A 157 1.44 51.88 -54.82
N LEU A 158 2.57 52.19 -54.17
CA LEU A 158 3.27 51.26 -53.27
C LEU A 158 2.43 50.92 -52.03
N LEU A 159 1.72 51.88 -51.43
CA LEU A 159 0.84 51.65 -50.28
C LEU A 159 -0.34 50.75 -50.67
N GLU A 160 -0.94 50.94 -51.85
CA GLU A 160 -2.05 50.10 -52.30
C GLU A 160 -1.57 48.70 -52.73
N GLN A 161 -0.38 48.58 -53.31
CA GLN A 161 0.27 47.28 -53.53
C GLN A 161 0.55 46.56 -52.19
N GLN A 162 0.95 47.27 -51.15
CA GLN A 162 1.14 46.68 -49.81
C GLN A 162 -0.18 46.28 -49.16
N ARG A 163 -1.24 47.09 -49.29
CA ARG A 163 -2.60 46.78 -48.78
C ARG A 163 -3.18 45.53 -49.43
N THR A 164 -3.17 45.47 -50.77
CA THR A 164 -3.64 44.31 -51.54
C THR A 164 -2.85 43.05 -51.19
N ALA A 165 -1.52 43.09 -51.24
CA ALA A 165 -0.68 41.95 -50.85
C ALA A 165 -0.84 41.55 -49.37
N HIS A 166 -1.19 42.48 -48.47
CA HIS A 166 -1.51 42.15 -47.07
C HIS A 166 -2.88 41.50 -46.93
N ALA A 167 -3.90 41.98 -47.65
CA ALA A 167 -5.23 41.37 -47.70
C ALA A 167 -5.16 39.92 -48.23
N GLU A 168 -4.44 39.69 -49.33
CA GLU A 168 -4.18 38.34 -49.87
C GLU A 168 -3.50 37.42 -48.85
N ARG A 169 -2.52 37.93 -48.08
CA ARG A 169 -1.86 37.16 -47.01
C ARG A 169 -2.83 36.82 -45.88
N LEU A 170 -3.67 37.77 -45.45
CA LEU A 170 -4.69 37.51 -44.42
C LEU A 170 -5.72 36.48 -44.91
N GLU A 171 -6.16 36.57 -46.17
CA GLU A 171 -7.02 35.56 -46.78
C GLU A 171 -6.36 34.19 -46.84
N ALA A 172 -5.10 34.10 -47.30
CA ALA A 172 -4.37 32.85 -47.36
C ALA A 172 -4.18 32.21 -45.97
N ILE A 173 -3.90 33.02 -44.94
CA ILE A 173 -3.80 32.57 -43.54
C ILE A 173 -5.18 32.12 -43.01
N SER A 174 -6.24 32.88 -43.30
CA SER A 174 -7.61 32.56 -42.89
C SER A 174 -8.09 31.24 -43.53
N ARG A 175 -7.91 31.08 -44.85
CA ARG A 175 -8.22 29.86 -45.60
C ARG A 175 -7.44 28.66 -45.06
N LYS A 176 -6.13 28.79 -44.81
CA LYS A 176 -5.31 27.75 -44.16
C LYS A 176 -5.85 27.38 -42.78
N SER A 177 -6.03 28.38 -41.90
CA SER A 177 -6.54 28.17 -40.53
C SER A 177 -7.91 27.48 -40.52
N ALA A 178 -8.80 27.80 -41.46
CA ALA A 178 -10.08 27.10 -41.61
C ALA A 178 -9.88 25.62 -42.00
N THR A 179 -9.08 25.33 -43.02
CA THR A 179 -8.79 23.95 -43.44
C THR A 179 -8.08 23.12 -42.37
N GLU A 180 -7.17 23.73 -41.59
CA GLU A 180 -6.48 23.09 -40.46
C GLU A 180 -7.44 22.81 -39.31
N LYS A 181 -8.31 23.76 -38.94
CA LYS A 181 -9.37 23.55 -37.94
C LYS A 181 -10.30 22.41 -38.34
N ASP A 182 -10.72 22.34 -39.60
CA ASP A 182 -11.62 21.27 -40.06
C ASP A 182 -10.92 19.92 -40.22
N ARG A 183 -9.62 19.90 -40.56
CA ARG A 183 -8.78 18.70 -40.46
C ARG A 183 -8.69 18.20 -39.01
N LEU A 184 -8.37 19.08 -38.06
CA LEU A 184 -8.25 18.75 -36.64
C LEU A 184 -9.58 18.29 -36.04
N LYS A 185 -10.71 18.90 -36.40
CA LYS A 185 -12.06 18.41 -36.02
C LYS A 185 -12.29 16.98 -36.51
N LYS A 186 -11.99 16.68 -37.78
CA LYS A 186 -12.15 15.34 -38.36
C LYS A 186 -11.23 14.33 -37.69
N GLU A 187 -9.98 14.69 -37.44
CA GLU A 187 -9.00 13.82 -36.76
C GLU A 187 -9.42 13.55 -35.30
N LEU A 188 -9.85 14.57 -34.56
CA LEU A 188 -10.35 14.41 -33.20
C LEU A 188 -11.63 13.56 -33.15
N ALA A 189 -12.58 13.78 -34.05
CA ALA A 189 -13.80 12.97 -34.15
C ALA A 189 -13.48 11.49 -34.46
N GLN A 190 -12.51 11.23 -35.33
CA GLN A 190 -12.03 9.88 -35.63
C GLN A 190 -11.32 9.27 -34.41
N ARG A 191 -10.39 9.97 -33.75
CA ARG A 191 -9.75 9.52 -32.49
C ARG A 191 -10.78 9.20 -31.39
N ILE A 192 -11.85 9.99 -31.26
CA ILE A 192 -12.96 9.72 -30.32
C ILE A 192 -13.73 8.46 -30.72
N LYS A 193 -14.05 8.28 -32.01
CA LYS A 193 -14.71 7.08 -32.54
C LYS A 193 -13.88 5.83 -32.28
N ASP A 194 -12.58 5.88 -32.53
CA ASP A 194 -11.65 4.76 -32.34
C ASP A 194 -11.43 4.45 -30.85
N THR A 195 -11.32 5.49 -30.01
CA THR A 195 -11.27 5.32 -28.54
C THR A 195 -12.56 4.68 -28.03
N LYS A 196 -13.73 5.10 -28.52
CA LYS A 196 -15.03 4.49 -28.17
C LYS A 196 -15.14 3.05 -28.66
N ALA A 197 -14.62 2.73 -29.85
CA ALA A 197 -14.56 1.36 -30.36
C ALA A 197 -13.66 0.47 -29.49
N ASN A 198 -12.46 0.96 -29.15
CA ASN A 198 -11.51 0.26 -28.28
C ASN A 198 -12.06 0.05 -26.86
N MET A 199 -12.69 1.08 -26.27
CA MET A 199 -13.38 0.95 -24.98
C MET A 199 -14.51 -0.08 -25.04
N LYS A 200 -15.34 -0.07 -26.10
CA LYS A 200 -16.39 -1.09 -26.27
C LYS A 200 -15.78 -2.49 -26.39
N ALA A 201 -14.78 -2.69 -27.25
CA ALA A 201 -14.13 -3.98 -27.43
C ALA A 201 -13.46 -4.49 -26.14
N MET A 202 -12.84 -3.61 -25.35
CA MET A 202 -12.29 -3.93 -24.05
C MET A 202 -13.37 -4.33 -23.04
N THR A 203 -14.49 -3.61 -22.98
CA THR A 203 -15.63 -3.97 -22.13
C THR A 203 -16.28 -5.28 -22.57
N ASP A 204 -16.52 -5.47 -23.87
CA ASP A 204 -17.08 -6.72 -24.42
C ASP A 204 -16.18 -7.92 -24.08
N ALA A 205 -14.85 -7.80 -24.25
CA ALA A 205 -13.89 -8.85 -23.90
C ALA A 205 -13.77 -9.09 -22.37
N GLN A 206 -13.87 -8.04 -21.55
CA GLN A 206 -13.90 -8.17 -20.10
C GLN A 206 -15.19 -8.85 -19.61
N LEU A 207 -16.33 -8.53 -20.23
CA LEU A 207 -17.61 -9.21 -19.97
C LEU A 207 -17.55 -10.67 -20.39
N GLU A 208 -17.03 -10.99 -21.58
CA GLU A 208 -16.82 -12.36 -22.06
C GLU A 208 -15.92 -13.16 -21.10
N THR A 209 -14.79 -12.58 -20.68
CA THR A 209 -13.85 -13.19 -19.73
C THR A 209 -14.51 -13.43 -18.36
N THR A 210 -15.26 -12.45 -17.85
CA THR A 210 -15.96 -12.56 -16.56
C THR A 210 -17.06 -13.62 -16.63
N THR A 211 -17.84 -13.65 -17.72
CA THR A 211 -18.91 -14.63 -17.94
C THR A 211 -18.34 -16.05 -18.04
N LYS A 212 -17.25 -16.25 -18.79
CA LYS A 212 -16.52 -17.53 -18.85
C LYS A 212 -16.03 -17.98 -17.48
N ARG A 213 -15.43 -17.06 -16.70
CA ARG A 213 -14.97 -17.37 -15.33
C ARG A 213 -16.14 -17.78 -14.44
N THR A 214 -17.26 -17.05 -14.46
CA THR A 214 -18.44 -17.36 -13.64
C THR A 214 -19.17 -18.63 -14.07
N ILE A 215 -19.12 -19.02 -15.35
CA ILE A 215 -19.56 -20.37 -15.78
C ILE A 215 -18.70 -21.45 -15.12
N VAL A 216 -17.37 -21.34 -15.18
CA VAL A 216 -16.45 -22.31 -14.57
C VAL A 216 -16.55 -22.32 -13.04
N GLU A 217 -16.71 -21.16 -12.40
CA GLU A 217 -16.97 -21.04 -10.95
C GLU A 217 -18.27 -21.76 -10.56
N ASN A 218 -19.34 -21.61 -11.36
CA ASN A 218 -20.61 -22.30 -11.12
C ASN A 218 -20.54 -23.82 -11.37
N GLU A 219 -19.80 -24.26 -12.40
CA GLU A 219 -19.55 -25.68 -12.69
C GLU A 219 -18.73 -26.35 -11.58
N GLN A 220 -17.72 -25.64 -11.05
CA GLN A 220 -16.96 -26.09 -9.88
C GLN A 220 -17.85 -26.16 -8.63
N MET A 221 -18.59 -25.09 -8.29
CA MET A 221 -19.50 -25.09 -7.14
C MET A 221 -20.56 -26.19 -7.25
N GLY A 222 -21.12 -26.43 -8.44
CA GLY A 222 -22.05 -27.53 -8.69
C GLY A 222 -21.41 -28.91 -8.45
N SER A 223 -20.15 -29.08 -8.88
CA SER A 223 -19.38 -30.31 -8.63
C SER A 223 -19.06 -30.52 -7.14
N GLU A 224 -18.72 -29.45 -6.42
CA GLU A 224 -18.50 -29.46 -4.97
C GLU A 224 -19.79 -29.76 -4.20
N LEU A 225 -20.93 -29.19 -4.61
CA LEU A 225 -22.25 -29.50 -4.04
C LEU A 225 -22.63 -30.97 -4.25
N VAL A 226 -22.40 -31.54 -5.43
CA VAL A 226 -22.64 -32.98 -5.70
C VAL A 226 -21.70 -33.86 -4.87
N TYR A 227 -20.44 -33.46 -4.66
CA TYR A 227 -19.52 -34.16 -3.78
C TYR A 227 -19.96 -34.10 -2.31
N GLN A 228 -20.35 -32.92 -1.82
CA GLN A 228 -20.85 -32.74 -0.46
C GLN A 228 -22.14 -33.53 -0.23
N ALA A 229 -23.10 -33.50 -1.17
CA ALA A 229 -24.34 -34.26 -1.11
C ALA A 229 -24.09 -35.77 -0.96
N ARG A 230 -23.20 -36.35 -1.78
CA ARG A 230 -22.77 -37.75 -1.69
C ARG A 230 -22.03 -38.09 -0.38
N GLN A 231 -21.38 -37.11 0.25
CA GLN A 231 -20.72 -37.29 1.53
C GLN A 231 -21.70 -37.18 2.71
N THR A 232 -22.71 -36.32 2.61
CA THR A 232 -23.82 -36.27 3.59
C THR A 232 -24.71 -37.51 3.49
N GLU A 233 -24.98 -38.01 2.28
CA GLU A 233 -25.67 -39.28 2.02
C GLU A 233 -24.98 -40.44 2.75
N LYS A 234 -23.66 -40.63 2.54
CA LYS A 234 -22.84 -41.62 3.28
C LYS A 234 -22.78 -41.42 4.79
N LEU A 235 -23.02 -40.21 5.29
CA LEU A 235 -23.08 -39.93 6.73
C LEU A 235 -24.48 -40.24 7.30
N LEU A 236 -25.54 -40.05 6.52
CA LEU A 236 -26.89 -40.51 6.83
C LEU A 236 -26.96 -42.04 6.83
N ASP A 237 -26.45 -42.72 5.79
CA ASP A 237 -26.35 -44.19 5.75
C ASP A 237 -25.70 -44.78 7.01
N ARG A 238 -24.62 -44.14 7.48
CA ARG A 238 -23.93 -44.52 8.72
C ARG A 238 -24.71 -44.16 9.98
N ASN A 239 -25.44 -43.05 9.97
CA ASN A 239 -26.28 -42.65 11.11
C ASN A 239 -27.45 -43.62 11.27
N ASP A 240 -28.13 -43.97 10.18
CA ASP A 240 -29.21 -44.95 10.16
C ASP A 240 -28.72 -46.35 10.54
N HIS A 241 -27.54 -46.76 10.07
CA HIS A 241 -26.90 -48.01 10.49
C HIS A 241 -26.60 -48.02 12.00
N LEU A 242 -25.94 -46.97 12.54
CA LEU A 242 -25.65 -46.85 13.96
C LEU A 242 -26.91 -46.68 14.83
N ALA A 243 -27.96 -46.06 14.32
CA ALA A 243 -29.25 -45.95 14.99
C ALA A 243 -30.00 -47.30 15.01
N GLY A 244 -29.84 -48.11 13.97
CA GLY A 244 -30.29 -49.50 13.92
C GLY A 244 -29.51 -50.41 14.88
N GLU A 245 -28.19 -50.30 14.92
CA GLU A 245 -27.36 -50.99 15.92
C GLU A 245 -27.72 -50.55 17.33
N HIS A 246 -27.91 -49.26 17.59
CA HIS A 246 -28.33 -48.75 18.90
C HIS A 246 -29.74 -49.24 19.30
N HIS A 247 -30.68 -49.32 18.36
CA HIS A 247 -31.99 -49.95 18.62
C HIS A 247 -31.84 -51.43 18.98
N ARG A 248 -31.04 -52.18 18.21
CA ARG A 248 -30.79 -53.61 18.45
C ARG A 248 -30.10 -53.83 19.80
N MET A 249 -29.00 -53.14 20.06
CA MET A 249 -28.28 -53.20 21.35
C MET A 249 -29.15 -52.74 22.52
N GLY A 250 -30.07 -51.78 22.30
CA GLY A 250 -31.07 -51.36 23.27
C GLY A 250 -32.10 -52.45 23.57
N GLY A 251 -32.51 -53.21 22.56
CA GLY A 251 -33.33 -54.42 22.71
C GLY A 251 -32.61 -55.53 23.47
N GLU A 252 -31.38 -55.87 23.05
CA GLU A 252 -30.53 -56.86 23.73
C GLU A 252 -30.25 -56.47 25.21
N LEU A 253 -30.07 -55.17 25.51
CA LEU A 253 -29.99 -54.65 26.89
C LEU A 253 -31.32 -54.72 27.65
N GLY A 254 -32.46 -54.61 26.96
CA GLY A 254 -33.79 -54.82 27.53
C GLY A 254 -33.97 -56.27 27.96
N GLU A 255 -33.77 -57.19 27.02
CA GLU A 255 -33.83 -58.64 27.24
C GLU A 255 -32.86 -59.08 28.35
N ALA A 256 -31.62 -58.58 28.34
CA ALA A 256 -30.63 -58.87 29.38
C ALA A 256 -31.05 -58.35 30.77
N ARG A 257 -31.68 -57.18 30.86
CA ARG A 257 -32.22 -56.64 32.12
C ARG A 257 -33.44 -57.39 32.61
N GLU A 258 -34.31 -57.86 31.72
CA GLU A 258 -35.44 -58.73 32.09
C GLU A 258 -34.94 -60.09 32.59
N ALA A 259 -33.95 -60.68 31.91
CA ALA A 259 -33.26 -61.89 32.35
C ALA A 259 -32.52 -61.70 33.69
N GLU A 260 -31.86 -60.55 33.91
CA GLU A 260 -31.25 -60.21 35.20
C GLU A 260 -32.30 -60.10 36.32
N GLN A 261 -33.43 -59.43 36.06
CA GLN A 261 -34.52 -59.33 37.03
C GLN A 261 -35.16 -60.70 37.32
N GLU A 262 -35.35 -61.54 36.31
CA GLU A 262 -35.77 -62.94 36.45
C GLU A 262 -34.78 -63.72 37.32
N LEU A 263 -33.48 -63.64 37.03
CA LEU A 263 -32.43 -64.28 37.80
C LEU A 263 -32.38 -63.75 39.24
N ALA A 264 -32.57 -62.44 39.47
CA ALA A 264 -32.65 -61.85 40.80
C ALA A 264 -33.88 -62.33 41.59
N LYS A 265 -35.06 -62.42 40.94
CA LYS A 265 -36.29 -62.99 41.53
C LYS A 265 -36.09 -64.47 41.88
N ARG A 266 -35.56 -65.27 40.95
CA ARG A 266 -35.23 -66.70 41.15
C ARG A 266 -34.18 -66.87 42.26
N ASN A 267 -33.12 -66.07 42.27
CA ASN A 267 -32.07 -66.10 43.29
C ASN A 267 -32.62 -65.69 44.67
N HIS A 268 -33.49 -64.69 44.77
CA HIS A 268 -34.17 -64.35 46.02
C HIS A 268 -35.02 -65.53 46.54
N VAL A 269 -35.75 -66.22 45.66
CA VAL A 269 -36.50 -67.44 46.03
C VAL A 269 -35.55 -68.56 46.48
N TYR A 270 -34.44 -68.79 45.78
CA TYR A 270 -33.41 -69.77 46.19
C TYR A 270 -32.75 -69.40 47.52
N GLN A 271 -32.40 -68.13 47.76
CA GLN A 271 -31.89 -67.69 49.06
C GLN A 271 -32.92 -67.84 50.18
N LYS A 272 -34.22 -67.65 49.89
CA LYS A 272 -35.30 -67.82 50.85
C LYS A 272 -35.51 -69.29 51.19
N THR A 273 -35.52 -70.18 50.19
CA THR A 273 -35.61 -71.64 50.43
C THR A 273 -34.36 -72.19 51.10
N ILE A 274 -33.15 -71.74 50.72
CA ILE A 274 -31.90 -72.06 51.42
C ILE A 274 -32.01 -71.62 52.88
N ARG A 275 -32.40 -70.37 53.19
CA ARG A 275 -32.59 -69.92 54.58
C ARG A 275 -33.62 -70.75 55.35
N THR A 276 -34.73 -71.15 54.72
CA THR A 276 -35.71 -72.07 55.33
C THR A 276 -35.16 -73.48 55.55
N LEU A 277 -34.34 -74.00 54.64
CA LEU A 277 -33.70 -75.31 54.77
C LEU A 277 -32.58 -75.31 55.81
N SER A 278 -31.74 -74.28 55.86
CA SER A 278 -30.74 -74.09 56.92
C SER A 278 -31.36 -73.93 58.30
N ALA A 279 -32.48 -73.21 58.42
CA ALA A 279 -33.23 -73.13 59.68
C ALA A 279 -33.78 -74.49 60.12
N LYS A 280 -34.28 -75.31 59.17
CA LYS A 280 -34.71 -76.69 59.45
C LYS A 280 -33.54 -77.62 59.79
N LEU A 281 -32.37 -77.43 59.15
CA LEU A 281 -31.16 -78.18 59.49
C LEU A 281 -30.73 -77.87 60.93
N GLY A 282 -30.62 -76.60 61.30
CA GLY A 282 -30.28 -76.20 62.67
C GLY A 282 -31.24 -76.78 63.71
N GLN A 283 -32.55 -76.74 63.44
CA GLN A 283 -33.57 -77.36 64.32
C GLN A 283 -33.42 -78.90 64.42
N GLN A 284 -32.98 -79.58 63.36
CA GLN A 284 -32.67 -81.02 63.42
C GLN A 284 -31.33 -81.31 64.09
N GLU A 285 -30.33 -80.45 63.93
CA GLU A 285 -29.03 -80.57 64.60
C GLU A 285 -29.14 -80.32 66.11
N GLU A 286 -29.96 -79.35 66.54
CA GLU A 286 -30.31 -79.12 67.95
C GLU A 286 -31.05 -80.32 68.56
N ALA A 287 -32.02 -80.90 67.85
CA ALA A 287 -32.71 -82.12 68.29
C ALA A 287 -31.75 -83.33 68.41
N VAL A 288 -30.95 -83.58 67.38
CA VAL A 288 -29.95 -84.67 67.36
C VAL A 288 -28.86 -84.47 68.42
N ALA A 289 -28.49 -83.22 68.73
CA ALA A 289 -27.59 -82.91 69.83
C ALA A 289 -28.24 -83.22 71.19
N HIS A 290 -29.52 -82.89 71.37
CA HIS A 290 -30.25 -83.18 72.61
C HIS A 290 -30.39 -84.70 72.85
N ASP A 291 -30.73 -85.47 71.81
CA ASP A 291 -30.84 -86.93 71.89
C ASP A 291 -29.48 -87.60 72.13
N ARG A 292 -28.42 -87.16 71.45
CA ARG A 292 -27.04 -87.63 71.71
C ARG A 292 -26.60 -87.34 73.15
N ALA A 293 -26.96 -86.18 73.69
CA ALA A 293 -26.68 -85.81 75.08
C ALA A 293 -27.56 -86.54 76.11
N ALA A 294 -28.63 -87.23 75.70
CA ALA A 294 -29.37 -88.17 76.53
C ALA A 294 -28.74 -89.57 76.47
N MET A 295 -28.51 -90.10 75.26
CA MET A 295 -27.91 -91.42 75.03
C MET A 295 -26.51 -91.54 75.67
N ALA A 296 -25.66 -90.51 75.55
CA ALA A 296 -24.32 -90.52 76.15
C ALA A 296 -24.32 -90.60 77.69
N ARG A 297 -25.40 -90.16 78.36
CA ARG A 297 -25.58 -90.36 79.81
C ARG A 297 -26.01 -91.78 80.13
N GLY A 298 -27.00 -92.32 79.42
CA GLY A 298 -27.43 -93.72 79.57
C GLY A 298 -26.29 -94.72 79.33
N ASP A 299 -25.48 -94.52 78.28
CA ASP A 299 -24.30 -95.34 77.99
C ASP A 299 -23.24 -95.30 79.12
N SER A 300 -23.12 -94.17 79.83
CA SER A 300 -22.17 -94.05 80.94
C SER A 300 -22.62 -94.83 82.17
N GLU A 301 -23.92 -94.79 82.49
CA GLU A 301 -24.52 -95.54 83.59
C GLU A 301 -24.54 -97.04 83.30
N LEU A 302 -24.87 -97.44 82.07
CA LEU A 302 -24.79 -98.82 81.59
C LEU A 302 -23.37 -99.38 81.73
N ARG A 303 -22.33 -98.64 81.34
CA ARG A 303 -20.92 -99.11 81.47
C ARG A 303 -20.52 -99.36 82.93
N VAL A 304 -20.88 -98.47 83.85
CA VAL A 304 -20.60 -98.64 85.29
C VAL A 304 -21.34 -99.86 85.85
N LEU A 305 -22.62 -100.04 85.48
CA LEU A 305 -23.40 -101.20 85.88
C LEU A 305 -22.84 -102.51 85.29
N THR A 306 -22.44 -102.53 84.01
CA THR A 306 -21.83 -103.71 83.37
C THR A 306 -20.52 -104.12 84.04
N GLN A 307 -19.61 -103.18 84.30
CA GLN A 307 -18.35 -103.47 85.01
C GLN A 307 -18.59 -104.06 86.40
N ARG A 308 -19.58 -103.54 87.13
CA ARG A 308 -19.98 -104.05 88.45
C ARG A 308 -20.61 -105.45 88.37
N LEU A 309 -21.38 -105.73 87.32
CA LEU A 309 -21.96 -107.05 87.04
C LEU A 309 -20.90 -108.09 86.67
N GLU A 310 -19.86 -107.71 85.93
CA GLU A 310 -18.73 -108.59 85.64
C GLU A 310 -17.86 -108.87 86.87
N ALA A 311 -17.64 -107.90 87.75
CA ALA A 311 -16.91 -108.10 89.01
C ALA A 311 -17.59 -109.17 89.87
N VAL A 312 -18.89 -109.03 90.12
CA VAL A 312 -19.69 -109.99 90.90
C VAL A 312 -19.75 -111.37 90.22
N ARG A 313 -19.72 -111.44 88.88
CA ARG A 313 -19.61 -112.72 88.16
C ARG A 313 -18.25 -113.39 88.40
N ARG A 314 -17.13 -112.65 88.33
CA ARG A 314 -15.79 -113.19 88.61
C ARG A 314 -15.66 -113.68 90.05
N GLU A 315 -16.22 -112.96 91.02
CA GLU A 315 -16.30 -113.40 92.43
C GLU A 315 -17.12 -114.69 92.58
N ARG A 316 -18.32 -114.75 91.97
CA ARG A 316 -19.18 -115.96 91.97
C ARG A 316 -18.47 -117.16 91.34
N ASP A 317 -17.81 -116.96 90.22
CA ASP A 317 -17.23 -118.05 89.43
C ASP A 317 -15.94 -118.61 90.08
N ALA A 318 -15.21 -117.77 90.82
CA ALA A 318 -14.14 -118.22 91.72
C ALA A 318 -14.71 -119.04 92.90
N LEU A 319 -15.72 -118.52 93.60
CA LEU A 319 -16.37 -119.22 94.72
C LEU A 319 -16.99 -120.56 94.30
N ALA A 320 -17.53 -120.66 93.07
CA ALA A 320 -18.01 -121.93 92.52
C ALA A 320 -16.86 -122.94 92.36
N SER A 321 -15.73 -122.53 91.79
CA SER A 321 -14.55 -123.39 91.65
C SER A 321 -13.97 -123.83 92.99
N GLU A 322 -14.06 -123.01 94.03
CA GLU A 322 -13.65 -123.37 95.40
C GLU A 322 -14.63 -124.36 96.03
N CYS A 323 -15.94 -124.21 95.81
CA CYS A 323 -16.95 -125.19 96.26
C CYS A 323 -16.81 -126.56 95.57
N ASP A 324 -16.57 -126.59 94.26
CA ASP A 324 -16.43 -127.85 93.51
C ASP A 324 -15.15 -128.61 93.92
N ALA A 325 -14.04 -127.91 94.16
CA ALA A 325 -12.82 -128.51 94.71
C ALA A 325 -13.03 -129.08 96.13
N ALA A 326 -13.67 -128.31 97.01
CA ALA A 326 -13.98 -128.73 98.38
C ALA A 326 -15.05 -129.83 98.48
N ALA A 327 -15.80 -130.09 97.39
CA ALA A 327 -16.67 -131.26 97.27
C ALA A 327 -15.85 -132.53 96.91
N ALA A 328 -14.96 -132.43 95.92
CA ALA A 328 -14.13 -133.54 95.47
C ALA A 328 -13.23 -134.11 96.59
N GLU A 329 -12.54 -133.25 97.35
CA GLU A 329 -11.73 -133.67 98.51
C GLU A 329 -12.57 -134.40 99.59
N ARG A 330 -13.86 -134.08 99.67
CA ARG A 330 -14.77 -134.65 100.68
C ARG A 330 -15.23 -136.06 100.32
N ASP A 331 -15.54 -136.30 99.06
CA ASP A 331 -15.98 -137.61 98.57
C ASP A 331 -14.81 -138.59 98.53
N GLU A 332 -13.59 -138.13 98.23
CA GLU A 332 -12.37 -138.94 98.27
C GLU A 332 -12.01 -139.34 99.72
N ALA A 333 -12.05 -138.40 100.66
CA ALA A 333 -11.87 -138.69 102.09
C ALA A 333 -12.97 -139.62 102.68
N ALA A 334 -14.20 -139.55 102.16
CA ALA A 334 -15.28 -140.45 102.57
C ALA A 334 -15.04 -141.90 102.13
N ALA A 335 -14.36 -142.13 101.00
CA ALA A 335 -14.03 -143.47 100.51
C ALA A 335 -13.00 -144.18 101.42
N GLU A 336 -11.92 -143.50 101.81
CA GLU A 336 -10.87 -144.08 102.65
C GLU A 336 -11.37 -144.52 104.04
N VAL A 337 -12.18 -143.66 104.70
CA VAL A 337 -12.73 -143.95 106.04
C VAL A 337 -13.61 -145.21 106.01
N ASN A 338 -14.35 -145.43 104.92
CA ASN A 338 -15.25 -146.57 104.79
C ASN A 338 -14.46 -147.89 104.62
N ALA A 339 -13.39 -147.88 103.81
CA ALA A 339 -12.47 -149.01 103.65
C ALA A 339 -11.74 -149.38 104.95
N GLY A 340 -11.41 -148.40 105.80
CA GLY A 340 -10.83 -148.65 107.12
C GLY A 340 -11.77 -149.35 108.12
N SER A 341 -13.09 -149.34 107.87
CA SER A 341 -14.08 -149.94 108.77
C SER A 341 -14.27 -151.44 108.56
N THR A 342 -14.27 -151.90 107.31
CA THR A 342 -14.51 -153.31 106.94
C THR A 342 -13.39 -154.22 107.40
N ALA A 343 -12.13 -153.80 107.21
CA ALA A 343 -10.94 -154.54 107.65
C ALA A 343 -10.93 -154.83 109.17
N ARG A 344 -11.51 -153.96 110.00
CA ARG A 344 -11.66 -154.21 111.45
C ARG A 344 -12.75 -155.24 111.74
N ALA A 345 -13.85 -155.22 110.99
CA ALA A 345 -14.98 -156.11 111.19
C ALA A 345 -14.68 -157.58 110.85
N ASP A 346 -13.79 -157.85 109.89
CA ASP A 346 -13.36 -159.21 109.55
C ASP A 346 -12.33 -159.77 110.56
N CYS A 347 -11.41 -158.93 111.05
CA CYS A 347 -10.41 -159.31 112.03
C CYS A 347 -11.04 -159.73 113.38
N ALA A 348 -12.15 -159.11 113.79
CA ALA A 348 -12.90 -159.51 114.97
C ALA A 348 -13.51 -160.92 114.85
N ARG A 349 -14.18 -161.22 113.72
CA ARG A 349 -14.84 -162.52 113.47
C ARG A 349 -13.88 -163.71 113.48
N PHE A 350 -12.63 -163.52 113.04
CA PHE A 350 -11.62 -164.58 113.08
C PHE A 350 -11.20 -164.97 114.52
N LEU A 351 -11.13 -163.99 115.43
CA LEU A 351 -10.73 -164.22 116.82
C LEU A 351 -11.81 -164.95 117.64
N GLU A 352 -13.09 -164.65 117.39
CA GLU A 352 -14.21 -165.34 118.05
C GLU A 352 -14.27 -166.83 117.69
N ALA A 353 -14.02 -167.19 116.42
CA ALA A 353 -13.94 -168.58 115.98
C ALA A 353 -12.82 -169.37 116.70
N CYS A 354 -11.66 -168.75 116.91
CA CYS A 354 -10.54 -169.35 117.63
C CYS A 354 -10.82 -169.58 119.13
N ALA A 355 -11.69 -168.75 119.74
CA ALA A 355 -12.05 -168.91 121.15
C ALA A 355 -12.97 -170.12 121.39
N TRP A 356 -13.80 -170.48 120.40
CA TRP A 356 -14.80 -171.54 120.52
C TRP A 356 -14.18 -172.96 120.45
N ASP A 357 -13.24 -173.20 119.52
CA ASP A 357 -12.57 -174.51 119.36
C ASP A 357 -11.75 -174.93 120.61
N ILE A 358 -11.36 -173.97 121.45
CA ILE A 358 -10.65 -174.23 122.71
C ILE A 358 -11.60 -174.77 123.80
N ASP A 359 -12.84 -174.27 123.87
CA ASP A 359 -13.85 -174.76 124.83
C ASP A 359 -14.32 -176.18 124.53
N GLU A 360 -14.33 -176.58 123.25
CA GLU A 360 -14.71 -177.93 122.84
C GLU A 360 -13.69 -178.97 123.33
N ARG A 361 -12.38 -178.67 123.17
CA ARG A 361 -11.28 -179.53 123.65
C ARG A 361 -11.24 -179.63 125.17
N MET A 362 -11.62 -178.58 125.90
CA MET A 362 -11.68 -178.56 127.36
C MET A 362 -12.66 -179.60 127.95
N ARG A 363 -13.69 -180.01 127.22
CA ARG A 363 -14.68 -180.99 127.72
C ARG A 363 -14.20 -182.45 127.62
N ALA A 364 -13.22 -182.75 126.78
CA ALA A 364 -12.81 -184.12 126.46
C ALA A 364 -11.83 -184.75 127.48
N ALA A 365 -10.94 -183.97 128.09
CA ALA A 365 -9.77 -184.49 128.82
C ALA A 365 -10.04 -185.03 130.24
N ARG A 366 -11.28 -185.43 130.57
CA ARG A 366 -11.77 -185.52 131.96
C ARG A 366 -11.59 -186.88 132.67
N VAL A 367 -10.75 -187.78 132.17
CA VAL A 367 -10.90 -189.24 132.44
C VAL A 367 -9.69 -189.97 133.07
N ALA A 368 -8.44 -189.46 132.99
CA ALA A 368 -7.28 -190.20 133.52
C ALA A 368 -6.18 -189.32 134.16
N HIS A 369 -6.00 -189.47 135.48
CA HIS A 369 -4.76 -189.47 136.30
C HIS A 369 -3.58 -188.49 136.04
N GLU A 370 -2.73 -188.15 137.02
CA GLU A 370 -2.85 -188.05 138.50
C GLU A 370 -1.65 -187.25 139.07
N ASN A 371 -1.76 -186.76 140.31
CA ASN A 371 -0.70 -186.41 141.27
C ASN A 371 0.28 -185.21 141.09
N THR A 372 0.48 -184.54 142.23
CA THR A 372 1.72 -183.90 142.76
C THR A 372 2.33 -182.61 142.17
N THR A 373 2.06 -181.51 142.90
CA THR A 373 3.02 -180.56 143.54
C THR A 373 4.06 -179.74 142.73
N GLU A 374 3.95 -178.42 142.95
CA GLU A 374 5.03 -177.46 143.31
C GLU A 374 6.00 -176.82 142.28
N VAL A 375 6.10 -175.48 142.40
CA VAL A 375 7.31 -174.62 142.35
C VAL A 375 7.94 -174.22 140.97
N ASP A 376 7.47 -173.06 140.49
CA ASP A 376 8.23 -171.81 140.25
C ASP A 376 9.08 -171.58 138.96
N ILE A 377 9.38 -170.28 138.71
CA ILE A 377 10.39 -169.66 137.82
C ILE A 377 10.09 -169.51 136.29
N LEU A 378 9.83 -168.24 135.90
CA LEU A 378 10.25 -167.46 134.70
C LEU A 378 10.11 -168.00 133.24
N LEU A 379 10.22 -167.02 132.31
CA LEU A 379 10.62 -167.09 130.88
C LEU A 379 9.57 -167.37 129.78
N GLN A 380 9.27 -166.27 129.07
CA GLN A 380 9.42 -166.15 127.60
C GLN A 380 8.43 -166.97 126.72
N PRO A 381 8.64 -167.22 125.39
CA PRO A 381 7.54 -167.62 124.52
C PRO A 381 7.28 -169.13 124.57
N GLY A 382 6.02 -169.50 124.38
CA GLY A 382 5.69 -170.73 123.67
C GLY A 382 5.37 -170.42 122.22
N ARG A 383 5.50 -171.43 121.34
CA ARG A 383 4.55 -171.53 120.24
C ARG A 383 3.16 -171.86 120.82
N LEU A 384 2.11 -171.58 120.05
CA LEU A 384 0.86 -172.35 119.98
C LEU A 384 0.63 -173.42 121.06
N GLU A 385 1.37 -174.52 120.91
CA GLU A 385 1.08 -175.84 121.47
C GLU A 385 1.48 -176.04 122.95
N GLU A 386 2.47 -175.32 123.46
CA GLU A 386 3.10 -175.62 124.76
C GLU A 386 2.34 -175.02 125.96
N LEU A 387 1.50 -174.00 125.73
CA LEU A 387 0.69 -173.38 126.78
C LEU A 387 -0.60 -174.16 127.04
N SER A 388 -0.94 -174.30 128.32
CA SER A 388 -2.19 -174.93 128.79
C SER A 388 -3.44 -174.22 128.25
N LEU A 389 -4.54 -174.97 128.10
CA LEU A 389 -5.80 -174.48 127.52
C LEU A 389 -6.33 -173.20 128.22
N ALA A 390 -6.12 -173.07 129.53
CA ALA A 390 -6.53 -171.91 130.32
C ALA A 390 -5.76 -170.61 129.97
N GLN A 391 -4.50 -170.72 129.51
CA GLN A 391 -3.67 -169.56 129.18
C GLN A 391 -4.01 -168.98 127.80
N ARG A 392 -4.29 -169.83 126.80
CA ARG A 392 -4.62 -169.38 125.43
C ARG A 392 -5.89 -168.51 125.40
N ARG A 393 -6.89 -168.83 126.23
CA ARG A 393 -8.14 -168.06 126.34
C ARG A 393 -7.89 -166.58 126.65
N ARG A 394 -7.08 -166.30 127.68
CA ARG A 394 -6.74 -164.93 128.13
C ARG A 394 -5.99 -164.12 127.07
N ALA A 395 -5.26 -164.75 126.15
CA ALA A 395 -4.57 -164.06 125.07
C ALA A 395 -5.54 -163.59 123.96
N LEU A 396 -6.57 -164.39 123.64
CA LEU A 396 -7.61 -164.04 122.66
C LEU A 396 -8.49 -162.89 123.16
N ASP A 397 -8.93 -162.94 124.43
CA ASP A 397 -9.78 -161.90 125.04
C ASP A 397 -9.09 -160.51 125.04
N TYR A 398 -7.76 -160.49 125.18
CA TYR A 398 -6.96 -159.25 125.13
C TYR A 398 -6.86 -158.66 123.71
N LEU A 399 -6.79 -159.51 122.68
CA LEU A 399 -6.74 -159.06 121.28
C LEU A 399 -8.10 -158.54 120.80
N LEU A 400 -9.19 -159.22 121.15
CA LEU A 400 -10.56 -158.85 120.75
C LEU A 400 -10.91 -157.42 121.20
N ASN A 401 -10.53 -157.05 122.43
CA ASN A 401 -10.75 -155.72 123.00
C ASN A 401 -9.96 -154.58 122.31
N LYS A 402 -8.97 -154.89 121.45
CA LYS A 402 -8.13 -153.88 120.80
C LYS A 402 -8.57 -153.51 119.38
N VAL A 403 -9.49 -154.28 118.77
CA VAL A 403 -9.96 -154.07 117.39
C VAL A 403 -11.19 -153.17 117.31
N SER A 404 -11.98 -153.08 118.39
CA SER A 404 -13.31 -152.46 118.42
C SER A 404 -13.36 -150.95 118.75
N GLY A 405 -12.21 -150.32 119.07
CA GLY A 405 -12.16 -148.92 119.55
C GLY A 405 -11.63 -147.90 118.54
N GLY A 406 -12.44 -146.89 118.18
CA GLY A 406 -11.96 -145.67 117.49
C GLY A 406 -13.07 -144.76 116.91
N LYS A 407 -13.19 -143.53 117.42
CA LYS A 407 -14.08 -142.43 116.95
C LYS A 407 -13.44 -141.06 117.20
N GLY A 408 -13.82 -140.02 116.44
CA GLY A 408 -13.45 -138.61 116.69
C GLY A 408 -13.93 -137.63 115.56
N THR A 409 -13.73 -136.30 115.67
CA THR A 409 -14.67 -135.31 116.29
C THR A 409 -14.30 -133.83 116.01
N GLY A 410 -15.29 -132.93 115.81
CA GLY A 410 -15.19 -131.43 115.84
C GLY A 410 -15.08 -130.69 114.48
N GLY A 411 -15.38 -129.38 114.30
CA GLY A 411 -16.14 -128.40 115.12
C GLY A 411 -15.95 -126.87 114.80
N LEU A 412 -17.03 -126.06 114.89
CA LEU A 412 -17.12 -124.56 115.15
C LEU A 412 -16.52 -123.56 114.09
N THR A 413 -16.65 -122.20 114.08
CA THR A 413 -17.24 -121.16 115.00
C THR A 413 -17.75 -119.85 114.29
N HIS A 414 -18.35 -118.91 115.06
CA HIS A 414 -18.97 -117.57 114.82
C HIS A 414 -18.25 -116.34 114.17
N THR A 415 -19.03 -115.44 113.52
CA THR A 415 -19.15 -113.92 113.65
C THR A 415 -20.09 -113.34 112.53
N ARG A 416 -20.78 -112.18 112.50
CA ARG A 416 -21.17 -111.01 113.36
C ARG A 416 -20.43 -109.64 113.31
N LEU A 417 -21.06 -108.58 112.71
CA LEU A 417 -21.02 -107.14 113.15
C LEU A 417 -22.10 -106.22 112.48
N GLN A 418 -22.02 -104.88 112.62
CA GLN A 418 -23.12 -103.87 112.49
C GLN A 418 -22.59 -102.44 112.12
N GLN A 419 -23.48 -101.45 111.80
CA GLN A 419 -23.31 -99.97 111.59
C GLN A 419 -23.24 -99.47 110.12
N GLN A 420 -23.29 -98.15 109.77
CA GLN A 420 -24.20 -96.99 110.08
C GLN A 420 -23.78 -95.76 109.22
N GLU A 421 -24.64 -94.73 109.05
CA GLU A 421 -24.32 -93.30 108.68
C GLU A 421 -23.82 -92.97 107.24
N GLN A 422 -23.76 -91.70 106.75
CA GLN A 422 -24.63 -90.49 106.85
C GLN A 422 -24.27 -89.48 105.72
N GLY A 423 -25.21 -88.56 105.37
CA GLY A 423 -24.95 -87.21 104.81
C GLY A 423 -24.93 -87.01 103.27
N ALA A 424 -24.75 -85.79 102.71
CA ALA A 424 -25.22 -84.44 103.11
C ALA A 424 -24.77 -83.34 102.11
N SER A 425 -25.68 -82.46 101.65
CA SER A 425 -25.42 -81.05 101.20
C SER A 425 -24.51 -80.80 99.95
N PRO A 426 -24.36 -79.54 99.45
CA PRO A 426 -25.37 -78.48 99.24
C PRO A 426 -25.24 -77.74 97.87
N GLY A 427 -26.16 -76.80 97.59
CA GLY A 427 -26.25 -76.00 96.35
C GLY A 427 -25.32 -74.78 96.19
N ARG A 428 -25.88 -73.66 95.68
CA ARG A 428 -25.24 -72.39 95.18
C ARG A 428 -24.51 -72.49 93.82
N ALA A 429 -24.23 -71.41 93.07
CA ALA A 429 -24.93 -70.11 92.88
C ALA A 429 -24.22 -69.24 91.80
N VAL A 430 -24.91 -68.17 91.37
CA VAL A 430 -24.37 -66.78 91.20
C VAL A 430 -23.55 -66.37 89.95
N GLU A 431 -23.70 -65.08 89.61
CA GLU A 431 -22.86 -64.18 88.77
C GLU A 431 -22.35 -64.67 87.39
N SER A 432 -22.88 -64.10 86.30
CA SER A 432 -22.28 -62.92 85.61
C SER A 432 -21.69 -63.35 84.25
N GLY A 433 -21.38 -62.47 83.30
CA GLY A 433 -21.60 -61.02 83.22
C GLY A 433 -20.65 -60.38 82.19
N THR A 434 -20.96 -59.15 81.78
CA THR A 434 -20.26 -58.39 80.72
C THR A 434 -20.36 -59.01 79.31
N GLY A 435 -20.43 -58.22 78.23
CA GLY A 435 -20.59 -56.77 78.12
C GLY A 435 -19.88 -56.18 76.90
N LYS A 436 -20.12 -54.89 76.63
CA LYS A 436 -19.50 -54.07 75.56
C LYS A 436 -19.90 -54.51 74.12
N VAL A 437 -19.94 -53.65 73.10
CA VAL A 437 -19.80 -52.17 72.98
C VAL A 437 -20.61 -51.76 71.73
N LEU A 438 -21.39 -50.66 71.71
CA LEU A 438 -21.01 -49.33 71.18
C LEU A 438 -20.33 -49.41 69.78
N VAL A 439 -20.59 -48.60 68.75
CA VAL A 439 -21.13 -47.23 68.58
C VAL A 439 -22.00 -47.28 67.30
N ARG A 440 -23.23 -46.72 67.22
CA ARG A 440 -23.64 -45.29 67.15
C ARG A 440 -23.29 -44.61 65.78
N PRO A 441 -23.92 -43.47 65.36
CA PRO A 441 -24.90 -43.56 64.25
C PRO A 441 -24.93 -42.32 63.31
N LEU A 442 -26.06 -42.12 62.61
CA LEU A 442 -26.66 -40.85 62.15
C LEU A 442 -25.88 -39.94 61.17
N GLY A 443 -26.55 -39.63 60.04
CA GLY A 443 -27.30 -38.37 59.98
C GLY A 443 -26.90 -37.34 58.92
N GLY A 444 -27.88 -36.52 58.52
CA GLY A 444 -27.73 -35.41 57.56
C GLY A 444 -27.84 -35.86 56.09
N GLY A 445 -28.60 -35.21 55.20
CA GLY A 445 -29.52 -34.06 55.36
C GLY A 445 -29.05 -32.82 54.60
N GLY A 446 -29.92 -32.32 53.71
CA GLY A 446 -29.60 -31.33 52.67
C GLY A 446 -29.91 -31.92 51.31
#